data_AF-A0A142WPG2-F1
#
_entry.id   AF-A0A142WPG2-F1
#
_cell.length_a   1.000
_cell.length_b   1.000
_cell.length_c   1.000
_cell.angle_alpha   90.00
_cell.angle_beta   90.00
_cell.angle_gamma   90.00
#
_symmetry.space_group_name_H-M   'P 1'
#
loop_
_entity.id
_entity.type
_entity.pdbx_description
1 polymer ?
#
loop_
_entity_poly.entity_id
_entity_poly.type
_entity_poly.pdbx_seq_one_letter_code
_entity_poly.pdbx_strand_id
1 'polypeptide(L)'
;MQVPNAGVLTVKIGPNRHAIKVPDSGVVVAAAEVDKAIVCVVFDRSLATDPLLMAITKESGAEMWRCRARGAGHRGDRAPMIPHHLELVQDGERVYLYGVSETNVYIECYSVSEGAVVGRYRTRMMPSENVGQ
;
A
#
# COMPACT_ATOMS: atom_id res chain seq x y z
N MET A 1 10.47 -23.39 10.95
CA MET A 1 9.84 -22.06 11.01
C MET A 1 10.74 -21.14 10.18
N GLN A 2 10.38 -20.90 8.92
CA GLN A 2 11.23 -20.15 7.99
C GLN A 2 11.02 -18.66 8.28
N VAL A 3 12.08 -17.95 8.66
CA VAL A 3 12.03 -16.49 8.84
C VAL A 3 11.70 -15.89 7.47
N PRO A 4 10.68 -15.02 7.34
CA PRO A 4 10.41 -14.36 6.06
C PRO A 4 11.70 -13.65 5.61
N ASN A 5 12.12 -13.87 4.35
CA ASN A 5 13.25 -13.15 3.79
C ASN A 5 12.90 -11.66 3.76
N ALA A 6 13.50 -10.88 4.66
CA ALA A 6 13.32 -9.45 4.68
C ALA A 6 13.84 -8.85 3.36
N GLY A 7 12.95 -8.21 2.61
CA GLY A 7 13.32 -7.41 1.44
C GLY A 7 13.96 -6.08 1.86
N VAL A 8 14.57 -5.40 0.90
CA VAL A 8 15.09 -4.04 1.10
C VAL A 8 14.48 -3.12 0.05
N LEU A 9 13.65 -2.17 0.50
CA LEU A 9 13.24 -1.05 -0.32
C LEU A 9 14.38 -0.05 -0.38
N THR A 10 14.93 0.17 -1.57
CA THR A 10 15.88 1.26 -1.80
C THR A 10 15.10 2.49 -2.29
N VAL A 11 15.15 3.58 -1.52
CA VAL A 11 14.66 4.89 -1.95
C VAL A 11 15.86 5.77 -2.28
N LYS A 12 15.85 6.37 -3.47
CA LYS A 12 16.84 7.38 -3.87
C LYS A 12 16.20 8.75 -3.83
N ILE A 13 16.79 9.67 -3.06
CA ILE A 13 16.35 11.06 -2.99
C ILE A 13 17.55 11.95 -3.32
N GLY A 14 17.51 12.58 -4.50
CA GLY A 14 18.66 13.27 -5.05
C GLY A 14 19.89 12.34 -5.16
N PRO A 15 21.06 12.69 -4.57
CA PRO A 15 22.24 11.84 -4.54
C PRO A 15 22.18 10.74 -3.46
N ASN A 16 21.28 10.85 -2.49
CA ASN A 16 21.26 9.99 -1.31
C ASN A 16 20.48 8.71 -1.57
N ARG A 17 20.95 7.61 -0.98
CA ARG A 17 20.33 6.29 -1.06
C ARG A 17 19.99 5.80 0.34
N HIS A 18 18.72 5.45 0.55
CA HIS A 18 18.20 4.95 1.81
C HIS A 18 17.70 3.52 1.63
N ALA A 19 18.15 2.62 2.51
CA ALA A 19 17.75 1.22 2.52
C ALA A 19 16.79 0.99 3.68
N ILE A 20 15.53 0.68 3.36
CA ILE A 20 14.47 0.43 4.34
C ILE A 20 14.18 -1.06 4.33
N LYS A 21 14.34 -1.71 5.50
CA LYS A 21 13.99 -3.13 5.65
C LYS A 21 12.47 -3.27 5.53
N VAL A 22 12.03 -4.09 4.59
CA VAL A 22 10.63 -4.47 4.41
C VAL A 22 10.46 -5.94 4.74
N PRO A 23 9.38 -6.32 5.43
CA PRO A 23 9.22 -7.68 5.95
C PRO A 23 9.00 -8.74 4.86
N ASP A 24 8.66 -8.36 3.62
CA ASP A 24 8.24 -9.29 2.56
C ASP A 24 9.02 -9.07 1.24
N SER A 25 9.24 -10.17 0.51
CA SER A 25 10.07 -10.24 -0.72
C SER A 25 9.33 -9.96 -2.04
N GLY A 26 8.02 -9.69 -2.00
CA GLY A 26 7.24 -9.25 -3.15
C GLY A 26 7.18 -7.73 -3.15
N VAL A 27 7.71 -7.07 -4.19
CA VAL A 27 7.82 -5.60 -4.18
C VAL A 27 7.23 -5.04 -5.47
N VAL A 28 5.94 -4.72 -5.42
CA VAL A 28 5.37 -3.64 -6.23
C VAL A 28 5.26 -2.43 -5.31
N VAL A 29 5.81 -1.30 -5.75
CA VAL A 29 5.77 -0.03 -5.01
C VAL A 29 4.98 0.96 -5.83
N ALA A 30 3.89 1.47 -5.25
CA ALA A 30 3.38 2.78 -5.65
C ALA A 30 3.95 3.81 -4.66
N ALA A 31 4.25 5.00 -5.14
CA ALA A 31 4.73 6.09 -4.32
C ALA A 31 4.02 7.39 -4.70
N ALA A 32 3.66 8.18 -3.69
CA ALA A 32 3.17 9.54 -3.84
C ALA A 32 4.14 10.49 -3.15
N GLU A 33 4.60 11.50 -3.86
CA GLU A 33 5.41 12.58 -3.31
C GLU A 33 4.49 13.67 -2.75
N VAL A 34 4.69 14.07 -1.49
CA VAL A 34 3.81 15.00 -0.77
C VAL A 34 4.63 16.04 -0.02
N ASP A 35 4.68 17.29 -0.50
CA ASP A 35 5.47 18.42 0.07
C ASP A 35 6.86 18.02 0.63
N LYS A 36 6.93 17.56 1.88
CA LYS A 36 8.13 17.14 2.63
C LYS A 36 8.29 15.63 2.84
N ALA A 37 7.38 14.81 2.33
CA ALA A 37 7.34 13.37 2.50
C ALA A 37 7.22 12.62 1.16
N ILE A 38 7.66 11.37 1.15
CA ILE A 38 7.32 10.38 0.13
C ILE A 38 6.55 9.29 0.86
N VAL A 39 5.31 9.05 0.43
CA VAL A 39 4.52 7.93 0.93
C VAL A 39 4.66 6.78 -0.05
N CYS A 40 5.10 5.63 0.45
CA CYS A 40 5.25 4.41 -0.32
C CYS A 40 4.30 3.35 0.23
N VAL A 41 3.80 2.49 -0.66
CA VAL A 41 3.12 1.26 -0.30
C VAL A 41 3.92 0.07 -0.82
N VAL A 42 4.16 -0.89 0.05
CA VAL A 42 4.89 -2.13 -0.21
C VAL A 42 3.95 -3.28 0.05
N PHE A 43 3.76 -4.13 -0.94
CA PHE A 43 2.85 -5.26 -0.81
C PHE A 43 3.36 -6.47 -1.58
N ASP A 44 3.10 -7.64 -1.01
CA ASP A 44 3.24 -8.89 -1.74
C ASP A 44 2.15 -8.94 -2.83
N ARG A 45 2.52 -9.35 -4.05
CA ARG A 45 1.56 -9.52 -5.16
C ARG A 45 0.45 -10.51 -4.82
N SER A 46 0.70 -11.45 -3.91
CA SER A 46 -0.31 -12.38 -3.44
C SER A 46 -1.33 -11.74 -2.47
N LEU A 47 -1.00 -10.56 -1.88
CA LEU A 47 -1.67 -9.95 -0.74
C LEU A 47 -2.01 -10.93 0.39
N ALA A 48 -1.21 -11.99 0.56
CA ALA A 48 -1.29 -12.86 1.74
C ALA A 48 -1.03 -12.07 3.04
N THR A 49 -0.36 -10.91 2.92
CA THR A 49 -0.17 -9.94 3.98
C THR A 49 -0.80 -8.60 3.61
N ASP A 50 -1.32 -7.93 4.63
CA ASP A 50 -1.81 -6.55 4.54
C ASP A 50 -0.70 -5.63 3.99
N PRO A 51 -0.97 -4.75 2.99
CA PRO A 51 0.02 -3.81 2.46
C PRO A 51 0.66 -2.97 3.56
N LEU A 52 1.97 -2.78 3.48
CA LEU A 52 2.71 -1.88 4.36
C LEU A 52 2.75 -0.49 3.72
N LEU A 53 2.25 0.52 4.42
CA LEU A 53 2.47 1.91 4.07
C LEU A 53 3.57 2.49 4.95
N MET A 54 4.35 3.37 4.37
CA MET A 54 5.37 4.13 5.06
C MET A 54 5.45 5.53 4.49
N ALA A 55 5.69 6.52 5.34
CA ALA A 55 6.16 7.82 4.92
C ALA A 55 7.61 8.01 5.35
N ILE A 56 8.37 8.60 4.45
CA ILE A 56 9.73 9.03 4.70
C ILE A 56 9.89 10.51 4.36
N THR A 57 10.78 11.20 5.04
CA THR A 57 11.11 12.59 4.73
C THR A 57 11.78 12.68 3.36
N LYS A 58 11.44 13.70 2.57
CA LYS A 58 12.12 13.98 1.29
C LYS A 58 13.54 14.49 1.49
N GLU A 59 13.81 15.18 2.59
CA GLU A 59 15.15 15.76 2.80
C GLU A 59 16.17 14.69 3.20
N SER A 60 15.80 13.81 4.13
CA SER A 60 16.75 12.89 4.77
C SER A 60 16.42 11.42 4.56
N GLY A 61 15.31 11.09 3.89
CA GLY A 61 14.84 9.71 3.75
C GLY A 61 14.54 9.03 5.08
N ALA A 62 14.41 9.80 6.16
CA ALA A 62 14.13 9.28 7.49
C ALA A 62 12.68 8.84 7.56
N GLU A 63 12.44 7.69 8.20
CA GLU A 63 11.08 7.23 8.43
C GLU A 63 10.32 8.20 9.34
N MET A 64 9.17 8.66 8.87
CA MET A 64 8.23 9.45 9.66
C MET A 64 7.26 8.51 10.39
N TRP A 65 6.68 7.57 9.66
CA TRP A 65 5.76 6.58 10.20
C TRP A 65 5.68 5.34 9.29
N ARG A 66 5.17 4.25 9.85
CA ARG A 66 4.78 3.03 9.14
C ARG A 66 3.48 2.46 9.68
N CYS A 67 2.60 1.98 8.81
CA CYS A 67 1.35 1.34 9.20
C CYS A 67 0.95 0.25 8.20
N ARG A 68 0.08 -0.67 8.60
CA ARG A 68 -0.49 -1.67 7.70
C ARG A 68 -1.87 -1.20 7.23
N ALA A 69 -2.06 -1.12 5.91
CA ALA A 69 -3.39 -0.98 5.35
C ALA A 69 -4.19 -2.25 5.59
N ARG A 70 -5.51 -2.13 5.77
CA ARG A 70 -6.39 -3.28 5.70
C ARG A 70 -6.64 -3.55 4.22
N GLY A 71 -5.66 -4.18 3.58
CA GLY A 71 -5.70 -4.45 2.16
C GLY A 71 -6.89 -5.33 1.76
N ALA A 72 -6.93 -5.65 0.47
CA ALA A 72 -7.95 -6.50 -0.12
C ALA A 72 -8.02 -7.92 0.52
N GLY A 73 -6.94 -8.38 1.17
CA GLY A 73 -6.80 -9.73 1.75
C GLY A 73 -6.88 -9.80 3.27
N HIS A 74 -7.62 -8.92 3.94
CA HIS A 74 -7.73 -8.99 5.40
C HIS A 74 -8.31 -10.34 5.84
N ARG A 75 -7.80 -10.91 6.95
CA ARG A 75 -7.97 -12.28 7.47
C ARG A 75 -9.40 -12.88 7.56
N GLY A 76 -10.44 -12.14 7.19
CA GLY A 76 -11.83 -12.60 7.07
C GLY A 76 -12.33 -12.80 5.64
N ASP A 77 -11.58 -12.38 4.63
CA ASP A 77 -11.92 -12.57 3.23
C ASP A 77 -11.51 -13.99 2.79
N ARG A 78 -12.48 -14.79 2.31
CA ARG A 78 -12.35 -16.24 2.10
C ARG A 78 -11.39 -16.67 0.98
N ALA A 79 -10.72 -15.73 0.29
CA ALA A 79 -9.79 -16.04 -0.78
C ALA A 79 -8.60 -15.05 -0.79
N PRO A 80 -7.37 -15.52 -1.11
CA PRO A 80 -6.26 -14.62 -1.38
C PRO A 80 -6.65 -13.73 -2.57
N MET A 81 -6.69 -12.42 -2.33
CA MET A 81 -7.16 -11.46 -3.30
C MET A 81 -5.97 -10.86 -4.03
N ILE A 82 -5.79 -11.22 -5.31
CA ILE A 82 -4.75 -10.62 -6.13
C ILE A 82 -5.23 -9.22 -6.54
N PRO A 83 -4.52 -8.13 -6.16
CA PRO A 83 -4.86 -6.81 -6.62
C PRO A 83 -4.44 -6.68 -8.08
N HIS A 84 -5.36 -6.33 -8.95
CA HIS A 84 -5.04 -5.97 -10.34
C HIS A 84 -4.40 -4.60 -10.41
N HIS A 85 -4.77 -3.72 -9.48
CA HIS A 85 -4.33 -2.34 -9.46
C HIS A 85 -4.21 -1.85 -8.03
N LEU A 86 -3.13 -1.12 -7.75
CA LEU A 86 -2.92 -0.46 -6.48
C LEU A 86 -2.20 0.86 -6.75
N GLU A 87 -2.79 1.95 -6.26
CA GLU A 87 -2.36 3.32 -6.54
C GLU A 87 -2.37 4.14 -5.27
N LEU A 88 -1.38 5.05 -5.15
CA LEU A 88 -1.38 6.09 -4.15
C LEU A 88 -1.67 7.43 -4.82
N VAL A 89 -2.70 8.10 -4.36
CA VAL A 89 -3.07 9.44 -4.79
C VAL A 89 -2.95 10.38 -3.61
N GLN A 90 -2.35 11.54 -3.80
CA GLN A 90 -2.30 12.59 -2.80
C GLN A 90 -3.35 13.66 -3.10
N ASP A 91 -4.02 14.14 -2.06
CA ASP A 91 -4.75 15.42 -2.09
C ASP A 91 -4.56 16.16 -0.76
N GLY A 92 -3.81 17.27 -0.81
CA GLY A 92 -3.40 18.04 0.38
C GLY A 92 -2.61 17.20 1.38
N GLU A 93 -3.02 17.25 2.66
CA GLU A 93 -2.44 16.49 3.79
C GLU A 93 -2.97 15.03 3.86
N ARG A 94 -3.57 14.54 2.78
CA ARG A 94 -4.15 13.20 2.72
C ARG A 94 -3.51 12.39 1.60
N VAL A 95 -3.33 11.11 1.88
CA VAL A 95 -2.97 10.10 0.89
C VAL A 95 -4.04 9.03 0.84
N TYR A 96 -4.46 8.69 -0.37
CA TYR A 96 -5.49 7.72 -0.68
C TYR A 96 -4.81 6.50 -1.28
N LEU A 97 -4.98 5.36 -0.63
CA LEU A 97 -4.66 4.06 -1.19
C LEU A 97 -5.89 3.55 -1.91
N TYR A 98 -5.82 3.53 -3.23
CA TYR A 98 -6.82 2.89 -4.08
C TYR A 98 -6.36 1.48 -4.43
N GLY A 99 -7.27 0.51 -4.32
CA GLY A 99 -6.98 -0.86 -4.75
C GLY A 99 -8.19 -1.55 -5.34
N VAL A 100 -7.93 -2.34 -6.40
CA VAL A 100 -8.91 -3.18 -7.07
C VAL A 100 -8.40 -4.61 -7.07
N SER A 101 -9.24 -5.55 -6.65
CA SER A 101 -9.03 -6.99 -6.82
C SER A 101 -10.12 -7.58 -7.71
N GLU A 102 -10.12 -8.90 -7.92
CA GLU A 102 -11.18 -9.59 -8.67
C GLU A 102 -12.60 -9.35 -8.13
N THR A 103 -12.75 -9.11 -6.82
CA THR A 103 -14.07 -9.09 -6.17
C THR A 103 -14.35 -7.84 -5.35
N ASN A 104 -13.38 -6.92 -5.19
CA ASN A 104 -13.60 -5.70 -4.42
C ASN A 104 -12.87 -4.49 -5.01
N VAL A 105 -13.44 -3.33 -4.74
CA VAL A 105 -12.76 -2.04 -4.81
C VAL A 105 -12.68 -1.49 -3.39
N TYR A 106 -11.51 -0.96 -3.01
CA TYR A 106 -11.31 -0.33 -1.72
C TYR A 106 -10.51 0.96 -1.83
N ILE A 107 -10.82 1.87 -0.92
CA ILE A 107 -10.13 3.15 -0.74
C ILE A 107 -9.84 3.29 0.75
N GLU A 108 -8.59 3.52 1.11
CA GLU A 108 -8.22 3.95 2.46
C GLU A 108 -7.57 5.32 2.39
N CYS A 109 -8.00 6.24 3.25
CA CYS A 109 -7.44 7.58 3.37
C CYS A 109 -6.60 7.66 4.65
N TYR A 110 -5.39 8.19 4.54
CA TYR A 110 -4.46 8.39 5.65
C TYR A 110 -4.02 9.85 5.74
N SER A 111 -3.78 10.29 6.97
CA SER A 111 -3.06 11.54 7.25
C SER A 111 -1.59 11.39 6.85
N VAL A 112 -1.05 12.36 6.13
CA VAL A 112 0.37 12.35 5.72
C VAL A 112 1.29 12.61 6.90
N SER A 113 0.90 13.41 7.88
CA SER A 113 1.74 13.73 9.04
C SER A 113 1.92 12.57 10.00
N GLU A 114 0.85 11.77 10.18
CA GLU A 114 0.78 10.76 11.26
C GLU A 114 0.62 9.33 10.76
N GLY A 115 0.24 9.12 9.50
CA GLY A 115 -0.17 7.81 8.99
C GLY A 115 -1.48 7.30 9.60
N ALA A 116 -2.21 8.17 10.31
CA ALA A 116 -3.49 7.86 10.92
C ALA A 116 -4.58 7.67 9.86
N VAL A 117 -5.44 6.67 10.05
CA VAL A 117 -6.55 6.43 9.11
C VAL A 117 -7.64 7.46 9.33
N VAL A 118 -7.96 8.21 8.28
CA VAL A 118 -9.03 9.21 8.25
C VAL A 118 -10.36 8.58 7.84
N GLY A 119 -10.33 7.64 6.90
CA GLY A 119 -11.55 7.03 6.38
C GLY A 119 -11.27 5.79 5.54
N ARG A 120 -12.31 4.95 5.38
CA ARG A 120 -12.28 3.75 4.55
C ARG A 120 -13.57 3.61 3.77
N TYR A 121 -13.43 3.18 2.53
CA TYR A 121 -14.53 2.74 1.69
C TYR A 121 -14.20 1.38 1.10
N ARG A 122 -15.17 0.47 1.07
CA ARG A 122 -15.04 -0.83 0.44
C ARG A 122 -16.38 -1.24 -0.15
N THR A 123 -16.34 -1.74 -1.38
CA THR A 123 -17.49 -2.36 -2.02
C THR A 123 -17.06 -3.66 -2.69
N ARG A 124 -17.98 -4.63 -2.69
CA ARG A 124 -17.84 -5.81 -3.54
C ARG A 124 -18.15 -5.42 -4.99
N MET A 125 -17.36 -5.93 -5.91
CA MET A 125 -17.77 -5.99 -7.30
C MET A 125 -18.71 -7.18 -7.46
N MET A 126 -19.89 -6.94 -8.01
CA MET A 126 -20.75 -8.04 -8.47
C MET A 126 -19.97 -8.78 -9.56
N PRO A 127 -19.94 -10.12 -9.57
CA PRO A 127 -19.50 -10.82 -10.77
C PRO A 127 -20.35 -10.31 -11.93
N SER A 128 -19.72 -9.92 -13.04
CA SER A 128 -20.47 -9.64 -14.25
C SER A 128 -21.35 -10.85 -14.52
N GLU A 129 -22.67 -10.68 -14.44
CA GLU A 129 -23.58 -11.69 -14.95
C GLU A 129 -23.12 -11.93 -16.39
N ASN A 130 -22.75 -13.18 -16.70
CA ASN A 130 -22.62 -13.61 -18.08
C ASN A 130 -23.98 -13.36 -18.72
N VAL A 131 -24.14 -12.21 -19.36
CA VAL A 131 -25.24 -11.97 -20.29
C VAL A 131 -24.98 -12.96 -21.41
N GLY A 132 -25.69 -14.09 -21.35
CA GLY A 132 -25.45 -15.25 -22.18
C GLY A 132 -25.35 -14.89 -23.66
N GLN A 133 -24.37 -15.51 -24.32
CA GLN A 133 -24.41 -15.79 -25.74
C GLN A 133 -24.55 -17.30 -25.91
#